data_AF-A0A1B8Z9X4-F1
#
_entry.id   AF-A0A1B8Z9X4-F1
#
_cell.length_a   1.000
_cell.length_b   1.000
_cell.length_c   1.000
_cell.angle_alpha   90.00
_cell.angle_beta   90.00
_cell.angle_gamma   90.00
#
_symmetry.space_group_name_H-M   'P 1'
#
loop_
_entity.id
_entity.type
_entity.pdbx_description
1 polymer ?
#
loop_
_entity_poly.entity_id
_entity_poly.type
_entity_poly.pdbx_seq_one_letter_code
_entity_poly.pdbx_strand_id
1 'polypeptide(L)' 'MTVLSGTIIFNIIDCIDPPVTEEGFRYMPTENLVKSFFSGIFIGAVVFILALRIQRQKQGK' A
#
# COMPACT_ATOMS: atom_id res chain seq x y z
N MET A 1 13.96 -1.57 -7.70
CA MET A 1 12.77 -1.96 -6.89
C MET A 1 11.58 -1.23 -7.45
N THR A 2 10.79 -1.89 -8.28
CA THR A 2 9.57 -1.32 -8.86
C THR A 2 8.47 -1.48 -7.81
N VAL A 3 8.28 -0.48 -6.95
CA VAL A 3 7.15 -0.42 -6.02
C VAL A 3 5.95 0.03 -6.86
N LEU A 4 5.20 -0.93 -7.40
CA LEU A 4 3.87 -0.64 -7.92
C LEU A 4 3.03 -0.14 -6.74
N SER A 5 2.76 1.17 -6.71
CA SER A 5 1.95 1.80 -5.67
C SER A 5 0.62 1.07 -5.61
N GLY A 6 0.21 0.60 -4.42
CA GLY A 6 -1.02 -0.16 -4.25
C GLY A 6 -2.24 0.54 -4.86
N THR A 7 -2.24 1.88 -4.87
CA THR A 7 -3.25 2.70 -5.57
C THR A 7 -3.37 2.41 -7.06
N ILE A 8 -2.26 2.14 -7.76
CA ILE A 8 -2.26 1.81 -9.19
C ILE A 8 -2.86 0.42 -9.40
N ILE A 9 -2.55 -0.54 -8.54
CA ILE A 9 -3.07 -1.91 -8.62
C ILE A 9 -4.59 -1.90 -8.40
N PHE A 10 -5.08 -1.21 -7.36
CA PHE A 10 -6.52 -1.09 -7.11
C PHE A 10 -7.22 -0.34 -8.24
N ASN A 11 -6.63 0.71 -8.78
CA ASN A 11 -7.21 1.45 -9.90
C ASN A 11 -7.32 0.61 -11.18
N ILE A 12 -6.34 -0.26 -11.47
CA ILE A 12 -6.39 -1.17 -12.62
C ILE A 12 -7.46 -2.25 -12.40
N ILE A 13 -7.52 -2.86 -11.20
CA ILE A 13 -8.52 -3.89 -10.87
C ILE A 13 -9.93 -3.30 -10.94
N ASP A 14 -10.16 -2.12 -10.35
CA ASP A 14 -11.44 -1.43 -10.39
C ASP A 14 -11.85 -1.02 -11.82
N CYS A 15 -10.88 -0.82 -12.72
CA CYS A 15 -11.16 -0.52 -14.14
C CYS A 15 -11.55 -1.78 -14.94
N ILE A 16 -10.98 -2.95 -14.59
CA ILE A 16 -11.24 -4.22 -15.26
C ILE A 16 -12.54 -4.85 -14.76
N ASP A 17 -12.77 -4.85 -13.45
CA ASP A 17 -13.93 -5.47 -12.81
C ASP A 17 -14.43 -4.59 -11.66
N PRO A 18 -15.15 -3.49 -11.97
CA PRO A 18 -15.60 -2.54 -10.97
C PRO A 18 -16.59 -3.23 -10.03
N PRO A 19 -16.38 -3.17 -8.70
CA PRO A 19 -17.31 -3.79 -7.80
C PRO A 19 -18.68 -3.10 -7.90
N VAL A 20 -19.70 -3.95 -8.00
CA VAL A 20 -21.09 -3.56 -8.16
C VAL A 20 -21.84 -3.85 -6.87
N THR A 21 -22.72 -2.93 -6.48
CA THR A 21 -23.65 -3.15 -5.37
C THR A 21 -24.68 -4.20 -5.76
N GLU A 22 -25.44 -4.74 -4.79
CA GLU A 22 -26.52 -5.70 -5.07
C GLU A 22 -27.59 -5.13 -6.03
N GLU A 23 -27.69 -3.80 -6.11
CA GLU A 23 -28.57 -3.05 -7.02
C GLU A 23 -27.94 -2.78 -8.40
N GLY A 24 -26.71 -3.22 -8.64
CA GLY A 24 -26.01 -3.08 -9.92
C GLY A 24 -25.29 -1.74 -10.13
N PHE A 25 -25.19 -0.90 -9.10
CA PHE A 25 -24.43 0.35 -9.20
C PHE A 25 -22.94 0.13 -8.99
N ARG A 26 -22.12 0.72 -9.86
CA ARG A 26 -20.66 0.69 -9.69
C ARG A 26 -20.27 1.55 -8.50
N TYR A 27 -19.46 1.00 -7.60
CA TYR A 27 -18.85 1.75 -6.50
C TYR A 27 -17.35 1.53 -6.49
N MET A 28 -16.60 2.42 -5.85
CA MET A 28 -15.18 2.24 -5.63
C MET A 28 -14.96 1.72 -4.20
N PRO A 29 -14.29 0.57 -4.00
CA PRO A 29 -14.09 -0.02 -2.69
C PRO A 29 -12.97 0.73 -1.95
N THR A 30 -13.31 1.89 -1.41
CA THR A 30 -12.39 2.79 -0.70
C THR A 30 -11.76 2.12 0.53
N GLU A 31 -12.40 1.12 1.12
CA GLU A 31 -11.84 0.33 2.23
C GLU A 31 -10.51 -0.35 1.89
N ASN A 32 -10.40 -0.92 0.68
CA ASN A 32 -9.19 -1.63 0.25
C ASN A 32 -8.04 -0.66 -0.02
N LEU A 33 -8.34 0.52 -0.56
CA LEU A 33 -7.37 1.60 -0.75
C LEU A 33 -6.82 2.10 0.58
N VAL A 34 -7.71 2.35 1.54
CA VAL A 34 -7.33 2.81 2.89
C VAL A 34 -6.48 1.75 3.60
N LYS A 35 -6.88 0.47 3.57
CA LYS A 35 -6.07 -0.63 4.14
C LYS A 35 -4.70 -0.74 3.48
N SER A 36 -4.62 -0.62 2.16
CA SER A 36 -3.35 -0.67 1.43
C SER A 36 -2.43 0.50 1.76
N PHE A 37 -3.00 1.71 1.90
CA PHE A 37 -2.27 2.90 2.31
C PHE A 37 -1.68 2.75 3.73
N PHE A 38 -2.49 2.29 4.68
CA PHE A 38 -2.02 2.00 6.04
C PHE A 38 -0.91 0.93 6.04
N SER A 39 -1.09 -0.16 5.29
CA SER A 39 -0.07 -1.20 5.14
C SER A 39 1.25 -0.64 4.58
N GLY A 40 1.19 0.24 3.58
CA GLY A 40 2.36 0.93 3.02
C GLY A 40 3.10 1.78 4.05
N ILE A 41 2.36 2.54 4.89
CA ILE A 41 2.95 3.32 5.98
C ILE A 41 3.66 2.40 6.99
N PHE A 42 3.02 1.29 7.38
CA PHE A 42 3.61 0.33 8.32
C PHE A 42 4.90 -0.28 7.79
N ILE A 43 4.91 -0.75 6.54
CA ILE A 43 6.11 -1.31 5.90
C ILE A 43 7.20 -0.25 5.80
N GLY A 44 6.85 0.98 5.40
CA GLY A 44 7.79 2.10 5.33
C GLY A 44 8.43 2.40 6.69
N ALA A 45 7.64 2.44 7.76
CA ALA A 45 8.12 2.68 9.12
C ALA A 45 9.06 1.57 9.61
N VAL A 46 8.72 0.30 9.37
CA VAL A 46 9.58 -0.84 9.76
C VAL A 46 10.91 -0.80 9.03
N VAL A 47 10.90 -0.57 7.71
CA VAL A 47 12.12 -0.46 6.89
C VAL A 47 12.97 0.73 7.35
N PHE A 48 12.35 1.87 7.65
CA PHE A 48 13.06 3.05 8.13
C PHE A 48 13.75 2.81 9.48
N ILE A 49 13.06 2.20 10.44
CA ILE A 49 13.64 1.83 11.74
C ILE A 49 14.80 0.84 11.56
N LEU A 50 14.63 -0.15 10.68
CA LEU A 50 15.67 -1.14 10.39
C LEU A 50 16.90 -0.48 9.76
N ALA A 51 16.69 0.44 8.81
CA ALA A 51 17.77 1.20 8.18
C ALA A 51 18.55 2.05 9.20
N LEU A 52 17.85 2.74 10.10
CA LEU A 52 18.48 3.49 11.19
C LEU A 52 19.28 2.58 12.14
N ARG A 53 18.75 1.40 12.48
CA ARG A 53 19.48 0.42 13.30
C ARG A 53 20.76 -0.05 12.64
N ILE A 54 20.71 -0.36 11.35
CA ILE A 54 21.88 -0.77 10.56
C ILE A 54 22.91 0.37 10.49
N GLN A 55 22.48 1.60 10.21
CA GLN A 55 23.36 2.76 10.18
C GLN A 55 24.07 2.98 11.53
N ARG A 56 23.34 2.89 12.65
CA ARG A 56 23.92 3.03 14.00
C ARG A 56 24.92 1.93 14.34
N GLN A 57 24.64 0.68 13.97
CA GLN A 57 25.61 -0.42 14.14
C GLN A 57 26.87 -0.22 13.30
N LYS A 58 26.75 0.43 12.13
CA LYS A 58 27.87 0.70 11.22
C LYS A 58 28.71 1.89 11.65
N GLN A 59 28.13 2.86 12.34
CA GLN A 59 28.82 4.05 12.89
C GLN A 59 29.45 3.82 14.27
N GLY A 60 29.02 2.77 15.00
CA GLY A 60 29.63 2.35 16.27
C GLY A 60 30.87 1.45 16.12
N LYS A 61 31.44 1.36 14.91
CA LYS A 61 32.74 0.74 14.62
C LYS A 61 33.73 1.81 14.20
#